data_AF-A0A497BTW2-F1
#
_entry.id   AF-A0A497BTW2-F1
#
_cell.length_a   1.000
_cell.length_b   1.000
_cell.length_c   1.000
_cell.angle_alpha   90.00
_cell.angle_beta   90.00
_cell.angle_gamma   90.00
#
_symmetry.space_group_name_H-M   'P 1'
#
loop_
_entity.id
_entity.type
_entity.pdbx_description
1 polymer ?
#
loop_
_entity_poly.entity_id
_entity_poly.type
_entity_poly.pdbx_seq_one_letter_code
_entity_poly.pdbx_strand_id
1 'polypeptide(L)'
;MNKRGSLLYLALITLVASGLACNAPTPTPAPPPGPPPTVTSHPTSPTQVPPEATLTPESPEAAETETATTEAAPPTATSSQPPAATSTPTETPTKTPTPSPSEGPLDFVPPTWVQSWESLPNGQYRVVANVHITGGAPPFIIEHDHIATDDSPTQERDYSLIILTSGCGAIVHNITVKSADGQEISKDYYIGMDPQPWCSD
;
A
#
# COMPACT_ATOMS: atom_id res chain seq x y z
N MET A 1 -27.07 -43.92 45.09
CA MET A 1 -27.19 -42.87 44.05
C MET A 1 -27.65 -41.59 44.74
N ASN A 2 -26.81 -40.56 44.73
CA ASN A 2 -26.80 -39.57 45.82
C ASN A 2 -27.60 -38.31 45.47
N LYS A 3 -28.84 -38.23 45.96
CA LYS A 3 -29.80 -37.13 45.70
C LYS A 3 -29.24 -35.71 46.00
N ARG A 4 -28.20 -35.58 46.82
CA ARG A 4 -27.57 -34.30 47.17
C ARG A 4 -26.75 -33.67 46.02
N GLY A 5 -26.22 -34.48 45.09
CA GLY A 5 -25.47 -33.94 43.93
C GLY A 5 -26.37 -33.29 42.87
N SER A 6 -27.61 -33.79 42.74
CA SER A 6 -28.55 -33.32 41.70
C SER A 6 -29.08 -31.91 41.94
N LEU A 7 -29.24 -31.49 43.21
CA LEU A 7 -29.72 -30.15 43.56
C LEU A 7 -28.68 -29.05 43.30
N LEU A 8 -27.39 -29.33 43.54
CA LEU A 8 -26.30 -28.39 43.26
C LEU A 8 -26.10 -28.17 41.75
N TYR A 9 -26.28 -29.21 40.93
CA TYR A 9 -26.11 -29.12 39.48
C TYR A 9 -27.21 -28.26 38.82
N LEU A 10 -28.45 -28.37 39.30
CA LEU A 10 -29.58 -27.55 38.83
C LEU A 10 -29.40 -26.06 39.14
N ALA A 11 -28.90 -25.72 40.34
CA ALA A 11 -28.63 -24.33 40.71
C ALA A 11 -27.54 -23.67 39.84
N LEU A 12 -26.51 -24.44 39.45
CA LEU A 12 -25.42 -23.97 38.60
C LEU A 12 -25.86 -23.70 37.16
N ILE A 13 -26.70 -24.57 36.58
CA ILE A 13 -27.24 -24.37 35.22
C ILE A 13 -28.13 -23.12 35.15
N THR A 14 -28.98 -22.88 36.17
CA THR A 14 -29.82 -21.67 36.22
C THR A 14 -29.01 -20.38 36.35
N LEU A 15 -27.87 -20.40 37.04
CA LEU A 15 -27.01 -19.21 37.17
C LEU A 15 -26.37 -18.80 35.84
N VAL A 16 -25.92 -19.78 35.04
CA VAL A 16 -25.28 -19.53 33.74
C VAL A 16 -26.29 -19.00 32.71
N ALA A 17 -27.52 -19.52 32.70
CA ALA A 17 -28.58 -19.05 31.82
C ALA A 17 -28.97 -17.58 32.06
N SER A 18 -28.88 -17.09 33.31
CA SER A 18 -29.20 -15.70 33.66
C SER A 18 -28.16 -14.67 33.19
N GLY A 19 -26.96 -15.11 32.77
CA GLY A 19 -25.88 -14.22 32.34
C GLY A 19 -25.97 -13.71 30.89
N LEU A 20 -26.77 -14.35 30.02
CA LEU A 20 -26.80 -14.02 28.58
C LEU A 20 -27.89 -13.01 28.16
N ALA A 21 -28.77 -12.58 29.07
CA ALA A 21 -29.98 -11.84 28.72
C ALA A 21 -29.84 -10.30 28.62
N CYS A 22 -28.65 -9.72 28.86
CA CYS A 22 -28.46 -8.27 29.00
C CYS A 22 -27.52 -7.61 27.97
N ASN A 23 -27.27 -8.25 26.83
CA ASN A 23 -26.55 -7.64 25.68
C ASN A 23 -27.42 -7.60 24.41
N ALA A 24 -28.66 -7.12 24.56
CA ALA A 24 -29.43 -6.67 23.40
C ALA A 24 -28.87 -5.30 22.96
N PRO A 25 -28.35 -5.13 21.74
CA PRO A 25 -27.85 -3.83 21.28
C PRO A 25 -29.00 -2.82 21.25
N THR A 26 -28.77 -1.65 21.85
CA THR A 26 -29.69 -0.51 21.77
C THR A 26 -29.98 -0.21 20.30
N PRO A 27 -31.26 -0.11 19.87
CA PRO A 27 -31.56 0.23 18.48
C PRO A 27 -31.04 1.64 18.17
N THR A 28 -30.02 1.72 17.32
CA THR A 28 -29.49 2.99 16.82
C THR A 28 -30.62 3.75 16.11
N PRO A 29 -30.86 5.04 16.44
CA PRO A 29 -31.83 5.85 15.72
C PRO A 29 -31.51 5.87 14.22
N ALA A 30 -32.50 5.60 13.38
CA ALA A 30 -32.32 5.72 11.93
C ALA A 30 -31.92 7.16 11.58
N PRO A 31 -30.91 7.38 10.71
CA PRO A 31 -30.55 8.72 10.27
C PRO A 31 -31.75 9.37 9.55
N PRO A 32 -31.90 10.70 9.64
CA PRO A 32 -32.95 11.40 8.91
C PRO A 32 -32.78 11.17 7.40
N PRO A 33 -33.88 11.10 6.62
CA PRO A 33 -33.78 10.97 5.17
C PRO A 33 -32.98 12.14 4.59
N GLY A 34 -31.97 11.81 3.78
CA GLY A 34 -31.12 12.81 3.12
C GLY A 34 -31.92 13.72 2.19
N PRO A 35 -31.39 14.91 1.85
CA PRO A 35 -32.03 15.79 0.88
C PRO A 35 -32.18 15.08 -0.47
N PRO A 36 -33.24 15.41 -1.25
CA PRO A 36 -33.41 14.85 -2.59
C PRO A 36 -32.21 15.24 -3.49
N PRO A 37 -31.81 14.38 -4.44
CA PRO A 37 -30.68 14.68 -5.31
C PRO A 37 -30.98 15.90 -6.18
N THR A 38 -30.13 16.92 -6.09
CA THR A 38 -30.13 18.05 -7.03
C THR A 38 -29.73 17.54 -8.41
N VAL A 39 -30.67 17.53 -9.35
CA VAL A 39 -30.41 17.16 -10.75
C VAL A 39 -29.66 18.31 -11.43
N THR A 40 -28.33 18.26 -11.37
CA THR A 40 -27.47 19.13 -12.17
C THR A 40 -27.43 18.62 -13.61
N SER A 41 -28.19 19.25 -14.50
CA SER A 41 -28.16 18.95 -15.93
C SER A 41 -26.85 19.45 -16.56
N HIS A 42 -25.98 18.52 -16.97
CA HIS A 42 -24.76 18.84 -17.70
C HIS A 42 -25.07 19.18 -19.18
N PRO A 43 -24.39 20.18 -19.78
CA PRO A 43 -24.52 20.47 -21.20
C PRO A 43 -23.80 19.43 -22.06
N THR A 44 -24.46 18.96 -23.12
CA THR A 44 -23.90 18.02 -24.09
C THR A 44 -22.75 18.66 -24.89
N SER A 45 -21.55 18.09 -24.81
CA SER A 45 -20.40 18.50 -25.62
C SER A 45 -20.36 17.74 -26.96
N PRO A 46 -19.98 18.37 -28.09
CA PRO A 46 -20.02 17.72 -29.41
C PRO A 46 -18.88 16.73 -29.64
N THR A 47 -19.19 15.67 -30.39
CA THR A 47 -18.25 14.60 -30.81
C THR A 47 -17.05 15.15 -31.59
N GLN A 48 -15.83 14.75 -31.19
CA GLN A 48 -14.60 15.02 -31.92
C GLN A 48 -14.15 13.79 -32.70
N VAL A 49 -13.65 13.98 -33.94
CA VAL A 49 -13.29 12.92 -34.89
C VAL A 49 -11.87 12.39 -34.59
N PRO A 50 -11.59 11.08 -34.69
CA PRO A 50 -10.25 10.53 -34.44
C PRO A 50 -9.28 10.83 -35.60
N PRO A 51 -8.00 11.14 -35.33
CA PRO A 51 -6.95 11.16 -36.35
C PRO A 51 -6.41 9.76 -36.69
N GLU A 52 -5.86 9.66 -37.89
CA GLU A 52 -5.45 8.47 -38.63
C GLU A 52 -4.23 7.74 -38.05
N ALA A 53 -4.16 6.41 -38.24
CA ALA A 53 -3.05 5.58 -37.78
C ALA A 53 -1.86 5.60 -38.76
N THR A 54 -0.64 5.74 -38.22
CA THR A 54 0.61 5.60 -38.98
C THR A 54 1.32 4.30 -38.57
N LEU A 55 1.75 3.51 -39.55
CA LEU A 55 2.35 2.18 -39.35
C LEU A 55 3.87 2.21 -39.13
N THR A 56 4.36 1.14 -38.50
CA THR A 56 5.76 0.72 -38.28
C THR A 56 6.60 0.68 -39.57
N PRO A 57 7.94 0.86 -39.50
CA PRO A 57 8.85 -0.29 -39.32
C PRO A 57 9.98 0.01 -38.28
N GLU A 58 10.97 -0.82 -37.95
CA GLU A 58 11.42 -2.12 -38.48
C GLU A 58 12.05 -3.01 -37.35
N SER A 59 12.83 -4.04 -37.69
CA SER A 59 13.66 -4.87 -36.78
C SER A 59 15.12 -4.88 -37.26
N PRO A 60 16.13 -5.05 -36.38
CA PRO A 60 16.88 -6.33 -36.33
C PRO A 60 17.14 -6.78 -34.86
N GLU A 61 17.07 -8.05 -34.48
CA GLU A 61 17.80 -9.27 -34.92
C GLU A 61 19.29 -9.35 -34.50
N ALA A 62 19.57 -10.42 -33.73
CA ALA A 62 20.86 -11.04 -33.40
C ALA A 62 21.93 -10.26 -32.58
N ALA A 63 22.22 -10.76 -31.38
CA ALA A 63 23.44 -11.57 -31.15
C ALA A 63 23.49 -12.18 -29.73
N GLU A 64 23.46 -13.51 -29.63
CA GLU A 64 23.99 -14.23 -28.45
C GLU A 64 25.52 -14.25 -28.51
N THR A 65 26.19 -14.21 -27.37
CA THR A 65 27.50 -14.88 -27.16
C THR A 65 27.74 -15.04 -25.65
N GLU A 66 27.63 -16.27 -25.15
CA GLU A 66 28.27 -16.65 -23.89
C GLU A 66 29.79 -16.69 -24.09
N THR A 67 30.56 -16.35 -23.07
CA THR A 67 31.94 -16.85 -22.94
C THR A 67 32.27 -17.04 -21.46
N ALA A 68 32.17 -18.29 -21.00
CA ALA A 68 32.67 -18.68 -19.69
C ALA A 68 34.18 -18.94 -19.77
N THR A 69 34.98 -18.11 -19.09
CA THR A 69 36.42 -18.33 -18.93
C THR A 69 36.74 -18.76 -17.51
N THR A 70 36.83 -20.06 -17.29
CA THR A 70 37.40 -20.64 -16.06
C THR A 70 38.92 -20.73 -16.22
N GLU A 71 39.66 -19.75 -15.68
CA GLU A 71 41.12 -19.82 -15.59
C GLU A 71 41.55 -20.23 -14.18
N ALA A 72 42.16 -21.42 -14.06
CA ALA A 72 42.66 -21.96 -12.80
C ALA A 72 44.10 -21.50 -12.55
N ALA A 73 44.29 -20.56 -11.62
CA ALA A 73 45.62 -20.09 -11.22
C ALA A 73 46.35 -21.12 -10.32
N PRO A 74 47.69 -21.24 -10.44
CA PRO A 74 48.49 -22.18 -9.64
C PRO A 74 48.63 -21.77 -8.17
N PRO A 75 48.96 -22.72 -7.26
CA PRO A 75 49.11 -22.42 -5.83
C PRO A 75 50.34 -21.55 -5.54
N THR A 76 50.10 -20.34 -5.04
CA THR A 76 51.16 -19.43 -4.56
C THR A 76 51.72 -19.90 -3.22
N ALA A 77 53.05 -19.94 -3.09
CA ALA A 77 53.71 -20.36 -1.87
C ALA A 77 53.54 -19.34 -0.72
N THR A 78 53.14 -19.82 0.46
CA THR A 78 52.98 -19.01 1.68
C THR A 78 54.33 -18.50 2.18
N SER A 79 54.64 -17.23 1.90
CA SER A 79 55.74 -16.52 2.56
C SER A 79 55.23 -15.85 3.83
N SER A 80 55.76 -16.25 4.99
CA SER A 80 55.36 -15.71 6.29
C SER A 80 56.07 -14.38 6.57
N GLN A 81 55.43 -13.26 6.22
CA GLN A 81 55.86 -11.93 6.66
C GLN A 81 55.22 -11.57 8.01
N PRO A 82 55.97 -10.95 8.96
CA PRO A 82 55.40 -10.46 10.20
C PRO A 82 54.44 -9.30 9.94
N PRO A 83 53.32 -9.19 10.70
CA PRO A 83 52.29 -8.18 10.43
C PRO A 83 52.80 -6.76 10.69
N ALA A 84 52.62 -5.88 9.70
CA ALA A 84 52.82 -4.45 9.88
C ALA A 84 51.75 -3.89 10.82
N ALA A 85 52.15 -3.00 11.74
CA ALA A 85 51.22 -2.37 12.68
C ALA A 85 50.30 -1.38 11.94
N THR A 86 49.09 -1.84 11.60
CA THR A 86 48.05 -0.99 11.00
C THR A 86 47.56 0.03 12.02
N SER A 87 47.78 1.32 11.74
CA SER A 87 47.20 2.42 12.52
C SER A 87 45.68 2.46 12.33
N THR A 88 44.93 2.24 13.40
CA THR A 88 43.46 2.34 13.39
C THR A 88 43.03 3.78 13.05
N PRO A 89 42.15 4.00 12.06
CA PRO A 89 41.61 5.33 11.81
C PRO A 89 40.77 5.78 13.01
N THR A 90 41.02 6.99 13.51
CA THR A 90 40.16 7.62 14.52
C THR A 90 38.80 7.91 13.91
N GLU A 91 37.77 7.18 14.34
CA GLU A 91 36.40 7.46 13.90
C GLU A 91 36.01 8.90 14.29
N THR A 92 35.71 9.71 13.30
CA THR A 92 35.10 11.02 13.51
C THR A 92 33.64 10.78 13.86
N PRO A 93 33.10 11.33 14.96
CA PRO A 93 31.72 11.08 15.36
C PRO A 93 30.76 11.60 14.28
N THR A 94 30.13 10.66 13.57
CA THR A 94 29.04 10.95 12.64
C THR A 94 27.93 11.69 13.39
N LYS A 95 27.59 12.89 12.93
CA LYS A 95 26.46 13.64 13.52
C LYS A 95 25.18 12.84 13.26
N THR A 96 24.49 12.45 14.32
CA THR A 96 23.12 11.92 14.23
C THR A 96 22.26 12.93 13.49
N PRO A 97 21.50 12.54 12.45
CA PRO A 97 20.58 13.45 11.79
C PRO A 97 19.52 13.92 12.80
N THR A 98 19.27 15.22 12.83
CA THR A 98 18.14 15.78 13.60
C THR A 98 16.84 15.27 12.98
N PRO A 99 15.91 14.69 13.75
CA PRO A 99 14.62 14.26 13.21
C PRO A 99 13.85 15.47 12.68
N SER A 100 13.13 15.28 11.57
CA SER A 100 12.23 16.28 11.03
C SER A 100 11.12 16.61 12.06
N PRO A 101 10.71 17.88 12.21
CA PRO A 101 9.61 18.23 13.09
C PRO A 101 8.29 17.65 12.57
N SER A 102 7.37 17.35 13.49
CA SER A 102 6.00 16.98 13.13
C SER A 102 5.22 18.20 12.66
N GLU A 103 4.47 18.06 11.56
CA GLU A 103 3.63 19.12 10.99
C GLU A 103 2.18 19.10 11.51
N GLY A 104 1.88 18.28 12.53
CA GLY A 104 0.57 18.19 13.16
C GLY A 104 -0.03 16.78 13.11
N PRO A 105 -1.36 16.63 13.26
CA PRO A 105 -2.03 15.33 13.13
C PRO A 105 -1.82 14.74 11.73
N LEU A 106 -1.38 13.48 11.67
CA LEU A 106 -1.20 12.76 10.41
C LEU A 106 -2.54 12.48 9.74
N ASP A 107 -2.71 12.92 8.49
CA ASP A 107 -3.90 12.66 7.68
C ASP A 107 -3.56 12.60 6.17
N PHE A 108 -4.39 11.92 5.38
CA PHE A 108 -4.29 11.93 3.91
C PHE A 108 -5.67 11.83 3.24
N VAL A 109 -5.80 12.33 2.02
CA VAL A 109 -7.01 12.14 1.20
C VAL A 109 -6.88 10.83 0.42
N PRO A 110 -7.79 9.85 0.57
CA PRO A 110 -7.75 8.62 -0.20
C PRO A 110 -7.92 8.90 -1.71
N PRO A 111 -7.19 8.20 -2.60
CA PRO A 111 -7.30 8.41 -4.03
C PRO A 111 -8.67 7.94 -4.56
N THR A 112 -9.26 8.75 -5.43
CA THR A 112 -10.57 8.51 -6.07
C THR A 112 -10.48 8.41 -7.60
N TRP A 113 -9.29 8.59 -8.17
CA TRP A 113 -9.01 8.62 -9.61
C TRP A 113 -7.62 8.04 -9.89
N VAL A 114 -7.42 7.55 -11.11
CA VAL A 114 -6.13 7.06 -11.62
C VAL A 114 -5.35 8.21 -12.23
N GLN A 115 -4.10 8.42 -11.83
CA GLN A 115 -3.26 9.47 -12.37
C GLN A 115 -2.54 9.07 -13.66
N SER A 116 -2.07 7.82 -13.74
CA SER A 116 -1.57 7.22 -14.97
C SER A 116 -1.72 5.70 -14.93
N TRP A 117 -1.64 5.08 -16.10
CA TRP A 117 -1.74 3.63 -16.23
C TRP A 117 -0.93 3.14 -17.44
N GLU A 118 -0.51 1.88 -17.39
CA GLU A 118 0.20 1.19 -18.46
C GLU A 118 -0.32 -0.25 -18.57
N SER A 119 -0.59 -0.73 -19.79
CA SER A 119 -0.96 -2.12 -20.05
C SER A 119 0.28 -3.02 -20.05
N LEU A 120 0.25 -4.09 -19.27
CA LEU A 120 1.32 -5.09 -19.19
C LEU A 120 1.05 -6.30 -20.12
N PRO A 121 2.09 -7.01 -20.60
CA PRO A 121 1.94 -8.09 -21.60
C PRO A 121 1.05 -9.27 -21.20
N ASN A 122 0.73 -9.40 -19.91
CA ASN A 122 -0.09 -10.46 -19.32
C ASN A 122 -1.56 -10.06 -19.13
N GLY A 123 -1.99 -8.90 -19.65
CA GLY A 123 -3.35 -8.38 -19.45
C GLY A 123 -3.60 -7.78 -18.07
N GLN A 124 -2.54 -7.51 -17.31
CA GLN A 124 -2.59 -6.64 -16.13
C GLN A 124 -2.40 -5.17 -16.53
N TYR A 125 -2.74 -4.27 -15.62
CA TYR A 125 -2.45 -2.84 -15.72
C TYR A 125 -1.60 -2.42 -14.52
N ARG A 126 -0.53 -1.68 -14.80
CA ARG A 126 0.21 -0.92 -13.79
C ARG A 126 -0.48 0.43 -13.65
N VAL A 127 -1.10 0.67 -12.51
CA VAL A 127 -1.93 1.84 -12.23
C VAL A 127 -1.22 2.69 -11.19
N VAL A 128 -1.16 4.01 -11.39
CA VAL A 128 -0.61 4.96 -10.43
C VAL A 128 -1.72 5.81 -9.84
N ALA A 129 -1.80 5.83 -8.52
CA ALA A 129 -2.64 6.72 -7.74
C ALA A 129 -1.77 7.58 -6.82
N ASN A 130 -2.10 8.86 -6.64
CA ASN A 130 -1.33 9.74 -5.74
C ASN A 130 -1.96 9.81 -4.35
N VAL A 131 -1.12 9.78 -3.33
CA VAL A 131 -1.48 9.89 -1.91
C VAL A 131 -0.80 11.13 -1.34
N HIS A 132 -1.59 12.14 -1.00
CA HIS A 132 -1.10 13.39 -0.42
C HIS A 132 -1.14 13.34 1.12
N ILE A 133 0.03 13.25 1.75
CA ILE A 133 0.24 13.10 3.20
C ILE A 133 0.40 14.47 3.87
N THR A 134 -0.51 14.78 4.77
CA THR A 134 -0.54 16.00 5.59
C THR A 134 -0.20 15.68 7.05
N GLY A 135 0.45 16.61 7.75
CA GLY A 135 0.87 16.41 9.14
C GLY A 135 1.91 15.30 9.34
N GLY A 136 2.07 14.84 10.58
CA GLY A 136 3.09 13.87 11.00
C GLY A 136 4.53 14.35 10.82
N ALA A 137 5.49 13.57 11.30
CA ALA A 137 6.92 13.73 11.03
C ALA A 137 7.42 12.67 10.04
N PRO A 138 8.12 13.04 8.94
CA PRO A 138 8.74 12.07 8.06
C PRO A 138 10.02 11.44 8.71
N PRO A 139 10.47 10.28 8.24
CA PRO A 139 9.94 9.54 7.09
C PRO A 139 8.63 8.81 7.38
N PHE A 140 7.87 8.53 6.33
CA PHE A 140 6.62 7.80 6.33
C PHE A 140 6.81 6.37 5.82
N ILE A 141 6.17 5.41 6.48
CA ILE A 141 5.96 4.06 5.95
C ILE A 141 4.56 4.06 5.34
N ILE A 142 4.45 3.73 4.05
CA ILE A 142 3.17 3.53 3.36
C ILE A 142 2.96 2.02 3.17
N GLU A 143 1.80 1.55 3.59
CA GLU A 143 1.34 0.18 3.38
C GLU A 143 0.10 0.18 2.50
N HIS A 144 0.09 -0.69 1.49
CA HIS A 144 -1.06 -0.99 0.65
C HIS A 144 -1.55 -2.40 1.00
N ASP A 145 -2.82 -2.53 1.40
CA ASP A 145 -3.38 -3.77 1.96
C ASP A 145 -2.53 -4.40 3.08
N HIS A 146 -2.01 -3.56 3.97
CA HIS A 146 -1.11 -3.93 5.08
C HIS A 146 0.27 -4.50 4.65
N ILE A 147 0.66 -4.33 3.39
CA ILE A 147 1.99 -4.65 2.88
C ILE A 147 2.74 -3.35 2.61
N ALA A 148 3.91 -3.17 3.23
CA ALA A 148 4.75 -2.00 2.99
C ALA A 148 5.16 -1.90 1.51
N THR A 149 5.07 -0.71 0.93
CA THR A 149 5.48 -0.48 -0.46
C THR A 149 7.00 -0.51 -0.62
N ASP A 150 7.50 -0.87 -1.81
CA ASP A 150 8.93 -1.04 -2.06
C ASP A 150 9.76 0.23 -1.81
N ASP A 151 9.17 1.42 -2.01
CA ASP A 151 9.80 2.72 -1.79
C ASP A 151 9.65 3.26 -0.35
N SER A 152 9.07 2.46 0.57
CA SER A 152 8.97 2.81 1.99
C SER A 152 10.23 2.42 2.77
N PRO A 153 10.72 3.25 3.72
CA PRO A 153 10.15 4.51 4.16
C PRO A 153 10.62 5.73 3.34
N THR A 154 9.71 6.68 3.06
CA THR A 154 9.97 7.87 2.23
C THR A 154 9.94 9.18 3.04
N GLN A 155 10.59 10.23 2.55
CA GLN A 155 10.46 11.60 3.07
C GLN A 155 9.38 12.41 2.33
N GLU A 156 8.83 11.87 1.23
CA GLU A 156 7.91 12.58 0.34
C GLU A 156 6.49 12.64 0.88
N ARG A 157 5.81 13.77 0.66
CA ARG A 157 4.39 13.97 1.02
C ARG A 157 3.44 13.60 -0.11
N ASP A 158 3.86 13.73 -1.36
CA ASP A 158 3.08 13.37 -2.55
C ASP A 158 3.52 12.00 -3.07
N TYR A 159 3.04 10.93 -2.43
CA TYR A 159 3.49 9.57 -2.74
C TYR A 159 2.76 8.98 -3.95
N SER A 160 3.51 8.36 -4.87
CA SER A 160 2.96 7.66 -6.04
C SER A 160 2.75 6.18 -5.73
N LEU A 161 1.53 5.82 -5.32
CA LEU A 161 1.15 4.43 -5.07
C LEU A 161 0.97 3.68 -6.39
N ILE A 162 1.72 2.59 -6.56
CA ILE A 162 1.65 1.69 -7.71
C ILE A 162 0.77 0.50 -7.36
N ILE A 163 -0.25 0.25 -8.19
CA ILE A 163 -1.24 -0.82 -8.04
C ILE A 163 -1.15 -1.72 -9.27
N LEU A 164 -1.19 -3.04 -9.07
CA LEU A 164 -1.34 -4.03 -10.15
C LEU A 164 -2.76 -4.57 -10.13
N THR A 165 -3.50 -4.37 -11.22
CA THR A 165 -4.87 -4.87 -11.40
C THR A 165 -5.01 -5.66 -12.71
N SER A 166 -6.09 -6.39 -12.90
CA SER A 166 -6.40 -7.10 -14.14
C SER A 166 -7.88 -7.00 -14.51
N GLY A 167 -8.15 -6.94 -15.82
CA GLY A 167 -9.51 -6.78 -16.33
C GLY A 167 -10.14 -5.42 -15.99
N CYS A 168 -11.47 -5.41 -15.98
CA CYS A 168 -12.29 -4.23 -15.72
C CYS A 168 -13.06 -4.42 -14.41
N GLY A 169 -12.91 -3.50 -13.45
CA GLY A 169 -13.59 -3.60 -12.16
C GLY A 169 -13.09 -2.56 -11.15
N ALA A 170 -13.94 -2.21 -10.18
CA ALA A 170 -13.57 -1.21 -9.18
C ALA A 170 -12.34 -1.65 -8.37
N ILE A 171 -11.42 -0.71 -8.16
CA ILE A 171 -10.21 -0.88 -7.35
C ILE A 171 -10.59 -0.52 -5.92
N VAL A 172 -10.54 -1.50 -5.01
CA VAL A 172 -11.01 -1.36 -3.61
C VAL A 172 -9.99 -1.99 -2.67
N HIS A 173 -9.29 -1.15 -1.91
CA HIS A 173 -8.12 -1.52 -1.12
C HIS A 173 -7.96 -0.60 0.09
N ASN A 174 -7.01 -0.92 0.97
CA ASN A 174 -6.64 -0.09 2.11
C ASN A 174 -5.27 0.58 1.90
N ILE A 175 -5.15 1.84 2.36
CA ILE A 175 -3.86 2.52 2.53
C ILE A 175 -3.67 2.82 4.01
N THR A 176 -2.52 2.45 4.55
CA THR A 176 -2.09 2.81 5.89
C THR A 176 -0.81 3.63 5.80
N VAL A 177 -0.78 4.79 6.46
CA VAL A 177 0.39 5.67 6.56
C VAL A 177 0.82 5.75 8.01
N LYS A 178 2.10 5.46 8.28
CA LYS A 178 2.74 5.55 9.61
C LYS A 178 3.87 6.57 9.54
N SER A 179 3.94 7.48 10.50
CA SER A 179 4.96 8.54 10.57
C SER A 179 6.02 8.27 11.64
N ALA A 180 7.20 8.88 11.51
CA ALA A 180 8.34 8.67 12.41
C ALA A 180 8.12 9.20 13.84
N ASP A 181 7.16 10.10 14.05
CA ASP A 181 6.67 10.52 15.36
C ASP A 181 5.63 9.56 15.98
N GLY A 182 5.39 8.41 15.33
CA GLY A 182 4.56 7.33 15.86
C GLY A 182 3.06 7.48 15.66
N GLN A 183 2.63 8.39 14.77
CA GLN A 183 1.23 8.47 14.35
C GLN A 183 0.95 7.43 13.26
N GLU A 184 -0.28 6.93 13.22
CA GLU A 184 -0.75 5.97 12.22
C GLU A 184 -2.18 6.34 11.81
N ILE A 185 -2.44 6.29 10.50
CA ILE A 185 -3.79 6.43 9.97
C ILE A 185 -4.00 5.44 8.82
N SER A 186 -5.15 4.78 8.85
CA SER A 186 -5.56 3.78 7.85
C SER A 186 -6.90 4.22 7.24
N LYS A 187 -7.01 4.17 5.92
CA LYS A 187 -8.24 4.49 5.18
C LYS A 187 -8.43 3.55 4.00
N ASP A 188 -9.66 3.06 3.86
CA ASP A 188 -10.10 2.37 2.66
C ASP A 188 -10.29 3.38 1.53
N TYR A 189 -10.03 2.95 0.29
CA TYR A 189 -10.27 3.76 -0.90
C TYR A 189 -11.01 2.96 -1.98
N TYR A 190 -11.72 3.69 -2.83
CA TYR A 190 -12.53 3.16 -3.92
C TYR A 190 -12.28 4.01 -5.16
N ILE A 191 -11.79 3.38 -6.22
CA ILE A 191 -11.75 3.96 -7.56
C ILE A 191 -12.70 3.15 -8.43
N GLY A 192 -13.80 3.79 -8.86
CA GLY A 192 -14.86 3.16 -9.65
C GLY A 192 -14.39 2.74 -11.04
N MET A 193 -15.31 2.24 -11.86
CA MET A 193 -15.00 1.85 -13.25
C MET A 193 -14.93 3.05 -14.19
N ASP A 194 -15.82 4.04 -14.02
CA ASP A 194 -15.86 5.28 -14.83
C ASP A 194 -14.49 6.02 -14.93
N PRO A 195 -13.68 6.16 -13.86
CA PRO A 195 -12.32 6.72 -13.95
C PRO A 195 -11.23 5.75 -14.45
N GLN A 196 -11.57 4.54 -14.94
CA GLN A 196 -10.62 3.56 -15.47
C GLN A 196 -10.67 3.54 -17.01
N PRO A 197 -9.76 4.23 -17.72
CA PRO A 197 -9.83 4.39 -19.18
C PRO A 197 -9.60 3.12 -20.01
N TRP A 198 -9.20 2.00 -19.38
CA TRP A 198 -9.16 0.68 -20.03
C TRP A 198 -10.48 -0.09 -19.92
N CYS A 199 -11.42 0.39 -19.09
CA CYS A 199 -12.78 -0.12 -19.00
C CYS A 199 -13.64 0.55 -20.09
N SER A 200 -13.56 0.05 -21.31
CA SER A 200 -14.54 0.37 -22.35
C SER A 200 -15.89 -0.30 -22.05
N ASP A 201 -16.99 0.43 -22.25
CA ASP A 201 -18.37 -0.08 -22.22
C ASP A 201 -18.67 -1.14 -23.30
#